data_AF-A0AAD6ERB2-F1
#
_entry.id   AF-A0AAD6ERB2-F1
#
_cell.length_a   1.000
_cell.length_b   1.000
_cell.length_c   1.000
_cell.angle_alpha   90.00
_cell.angle_beta   90.00
_cell.angle_gamma   90.00
#
_symmetry.space_group_name_H-M   'P 1'
#
loop_
_entity.id
_entity.type
_entity.pdbx_description
1 polymer ?
#
loop_
_entity_poly.entity_id
_entity_poly.type
_entity_poly.pdbx_seq_one_letter_code
_entity_poly.pdbx_strand_id
1 'polypeptide(L)'
;MADFGAPRELSELQKKRTEYLPQLPPCLQGNTVRVEFGDSTTTSDTASAHAISRAFPHTFGQPLAHFLRSTTLAPEAQTIHQHSPIRVGVVFSGRQSPGGHNVIWGLHDALKKHNPGSVLLGFLGGSEGMFAKKTLEITDEVLASYKNQGGYDLIGRSVDQIRTTEQVNATIATCNDLKLDGLVIIGGATSNSDAAQLAETFAERNCTTKVVGVPVTFYGDLKNQFVETNVGFDTVCKVNSQQISNICTDALSAGKYYYFVRLMGRQASNVALECALQSHPNMLILGEEVALSKLTLFDITKQICDAVQARASVDKYHGVILIPEGLVESIPEMYALLQEIHELYRSGIPADKISSNLSPWATALFEFLPPFIKKELLLSPESDNSAQLSQIETEKLLAHLVEEEMEKRTKEGTYKGKKFNAVCHFFGYQARGSLPSKFDCDYAYVLGHICRHILAAGLNGYMATVTNLKNSVNHWKCGAAPFTAMLSVRKYTRGPGGIPVGKPAIHPAAVDLRGKSYELWREKAAALLLEDMYRNPGPLQFEGPGSDLPTISLSVEDQDYMGRIKKLQQYLEQVRSIVKPGCSQDILKAALSCMASVTEVLSVMAAPSFKGHAPR
;
A
#
# COMPACT_ATOMS: atom_id res chain seq x y z
N MET A 1 -2.91 6.83 31.03
CA MET A 1 -1.90 7.18 30.01
C MET A 1 -1.35 5.86 29.50
N ALA A 2 -1.05 5.73 28.20
CA ALA A 2 -0.39 4.52 27.70
C ALA A 2 1.09 4.56 28.12
N ASP A 3 1.60 3.47 28.66
CA ASP A 3 2.99 3.33 29.10
C ASP A 3 3.92 3.06 27.91
N PHE A 4 4.05 4.05 27.01
CA PHE A 4 4.91 3.95 25.83
C PHE A 4 6.36 3.70 26.22
N GLY A 5 7.02 2.74 25.55
CA GLY A 5 8.40 2.36 25.83
C GLY A 5 8.62 1.52 27.09
N ALA A 6 7.56 1.16 27.82
CA ALA A 6 7.69 0.30 28.98
C ALA A 6 8.10 -1.14 28.57
N PRO A 7 8.99 -1.80 29.34
CA PRO A 7 9.29 -3.20 29.12
C PRO A 7 8.04 -4.07 29.17
N ARG A 8 7.91 -4.98 28.21
CA ARG A 8 6.77 -5.91 28.12
C ARG A 8 7.13 -7.29 28.63
N GLU A 9 6.19 -7.91 29.33
CA GLU A 9 6.24 -9.35 29.56
C GLU A 9 5.91 -10.09 28.26
N LEU A 10 6.83 -10.94 27.81
CA LEU A 10 6.74 -11.65 26.55
C LEU A 10 6.48 -13.15 26.79
N SER A 11 5.61 -13.75 25.97
CA SER A 11 5.50 -15.21 25.92
C SER A 11 6.79 -15.87 25.42
N GLU A 12 6.97 -17.18 25.63
CA GLU A 12 8.17 -17.90 25.20
C GLU A 12 8.44 -17.77 23.69
N LEU A 13 7.39 -17.82 22.86
CA LEU A 13 7.53 -17.59 21.43
C LEU A 13 8.02 -16.16 21.13
N GLN A 14 7.47 -15.16 21.82
CA GLN A 14 7.86 -13.77 21.63
C GLN A 14 9.31 -13.53 22.06
N LYS A 15 9.74 -14.13 23.18
CA LYS A 15 11.14 -14.11 23.63
C LYS A 15 12.06 -14.72 22.57
N LYS A 16 11.74 -15.91 22.05
CA LYS A 16 12.52 -16.52 20.96
C LYS A 16 12.53 -15.62 19.71
N ARG A 17 11.44 -14.90 19.44
CA ARG A 17 11.38 -13.96 18.30
C ARG A 17 12.24 -12.73 18.49
N THR A 18 12.47 -12.22 19.70
CA THR A 18 13.39 -11.08 19.89
C THR A 18 14.85 -11.42 19.54
N GLU A 19 15.20 -12.71 19.55
CA GLU A 19 16.53 -13.22 19.19
C GLU A 19 16.77 -13.30 17.67
N TYR A 20 15.72 -13.28 16.84
CA TYR A 20 15.88 -13.27 15.39
C TYR A 20 16.59 -11.99 14.95
N LEU A 21 17.74 -12.14 14.28
CA LEU A 21 18.49 -11.03 13.71
C LEU A 21 18.10 -10.85 12.24
N PRO A 22 17.44 -9.73 11.87
CA PRO A 22 17.08 -9.47 10.49
C PRO A 22 18.31 -9.39 9.60
N GLN A 23 18.18 -9.90 8.38
CA GLN A 23 19.28 -9.88 7.41
C GLN A 23 19.45 -8.47 6.82
N LEU A 24 20.71 -8.09 6.54
CA LEU A 24 21.05 -6.79 5.98
C LEU A 24 21.79 -6.98 4.63
N PRO A 25 21.32 -6.36 3.53
CA PRO A 25 21.98 -6.41 2.23
C PRO A 25 23.42 -5.88 2.32
N PRO A 26 24.36 -6.44 1.54
CA PRO A 26 25.77 -6.03 1.58
C PRO A 26 26.02 -4.53 1.35
N CYS A 27 25.12 -3.82 0.66
CA CYS A 27 25.26 -2.38 0.41
C CYS A 27 24.98 -1.49 1.63
N LEU A 28 24.37 -2.01 2.69
CA LEU A 28 24.10 -1.28 3.93
C LEU A 28 24.98 -1.74 5.10
N GLN A 29 25.84 -2.73 4.86
CA GLN A 29 26.73 -3.26 5.88
C GLN A 29 27.92 -2.34 6.13
N GLY A 30 28.26 -2.16 7.40
CA GLY A 30 29.38 -1.33 7.84
C GLY A 30 28.93 0.06 8.29
N ASN A 31 29.87 1.01 8.28
CA ASN A 31 29.66 2.40 8.65
C ASN A 31 29.95 3.37 7.48
N THR A 32 30.26 2.85 6.29
CA THR A 32 30.57 3.67 5.12
C THR A 32 29.34 3.74 4.24
N VAL A 33 28.87 4.95 3.96
CA VAL A 33 27.75 5.18 3.05
C VAL A 33 28.33 5.50 1.68
N ARG A 34 28.02 4.67 0.68
CA ARG A 34 28.38 4.92 -0.70
C ARG A 34 27.12 5.12 -1.53
N VAL A 35 26.94 6.32 -2.07
CA VAL A 35 25.75 6.72 -2.82
C VAL A 35 26.15 7.06 -4.26
N GLU A 36 25.41 6.49 -5.20
CA GLU A 36 25.47 6.83 -6.62
C GLU A 36 24.16 7.54 -6.99
N PHE A 37 24.27 8.69 -7.63
CA PHE A 37 23.11 9.43 -8.12
C PHE A 37 22.82 9.01 -9.55
N GLY A 38 21.60 8.54 -9.78
CA GLY A 38 21.10 8.25 -11.11
C GLY A 38 20.56 9.50 -11.81
N ASP A 39 19.78 9.28 -12.86
CA ASP A 39 19.16 10.36 -13.63
C ASP A 39 18.17 11.19 -12.78
N SER A 40 18.03 12.47 -13.13
CA SER A 40 16.95 13.32 -12.63
C SER A 40 15.60 12.69 -12.91
N THR A 41 14.75 12.66 -11.88
CA THR A 41 13.42 12.05 -12.00
C THR A 41 12.41 13.00 -12.63
N THR A 42 11.39 12.41 -13.25
CA THR A 42 10.13 13.08 -13.56
C THR A 42 9.01 12.39 -12.77
N THR A 43 7.78 12.85 -12.92
CA THR A 43 6.60 12.18 -12.35
C THR A 43 6.18 10.96 -13.17
N SER A 44 5.59 9.97 -12.50
CA SER A 44 4.90 8.84 -13.12
C SER A 44 3.75 9.22 -14.08
N ASP A 45 3.17 10.42 -13.94
CA ASP A 45 2.10 10.93 -14.81
C ASP A 45 2.53 12.23 -15.51
N THR A 46 2.92 12.13 -16.78
CA THR A 46 3.37 13.26 -17.59
C THR A 46 2.34 14.38 -17.67
N ALA A 47 1.03 14.06 -17.60
CA ALA A 47 -0.03 15.06 -17.59
C ALA A 47 -0.02 15.92 -16.32
N SER A 48 0.45 15.36 -15.21
CA SER A 48 0.54 16.02 -13.91
C SER A 48 1.85 16.77 -13.70
N ALA A 49 2.86 16.56 -14.57
CA ALA A 49 4.22 17.08 -14.37
C ALA A 49 4.26 18.59 -14.11
N HIS A 50 3.54 19.38 -14.91
CA HIS A 50 3.50 20.83 -14.75
C HIS A 50 2.85 21.28 -13.43
N ALA A 51 1.78 20.60 -13.00
CA ALA A 51 1.12 20.92 -11.74
C ALA A 51 2.00 20.55 -10.53
N ILE A 52 2.70 19.41 -10.62
CA ILE A 52 3.63 18.96 -9.58
C ILE A 52 4.84 19.89 -9.53
N SER A 53 5.48 20.22 -10.65
CA SER A 53 6.66 21.09 -10.66
C SER A 53 6.36 22.48 -10.11
N ARG A 54 5.13 22.98 -10.32
CA ARG A 54 4.67 24.24 -9.73
C ARG A 54 4.42 24.15 -8.23
N ALA A 55 3.91 23.02 -7.75
CA ALA A 55 3.63 22.80 -6.33
C ALA A 55 4.88 22.40 -5.52
N PHE A 56 5.91 21.85 -6.18
CA PHE A 56 7.14 21.34 -5.57
C PHE A 56 8.41 21.93 -6.22
N PRO A 57 8.58 23.26 -6.30
CA PRO A 57 9.71 23.87 -6.98
C PRO A 57 11.09 23.51 -6.39
N HIS A 58 11.17 23.13 -5.12
CA HIS A 58 12.45 22.83 -4.44
C HIS A 58 12.82 21.34 -4.45
N THR A 59 11.85 20.44 -4.61
CA THR A 59 12.07 18.98 -4.56
C THR A 59 11.76 18.25 -5.87
N PHE A 60 11.15 18.92 -6.86
CA PHE A 60 10.92 18.32 -8.18
C PHE A 60 12.23 18.16 -8.97
N GLY A 61 12.36 17.05 -9.71
CA GLY A 61 13.53 16.80 -10.58
C GLY A 61 14.76 16.22 -9.88
N GLN A 62 14.67 15.98 -8.57
CA GLN A 62 15.74 15.36 -7.79
C GLN A 62 16.13 13.97 -8.38
N PRO A 63 17.42 13.58 -8.33
CA PRO A 63 17.88 12.31 -8.89
C PRO A 63 17.52 11.12 -8.01
N LEU A 64 17.44 9.93 -8.60
CA LEU A 64 17.43 8.69 -7.83
C LEU A 64 18.75 8.51 -7.08
N ALA A 65 18.69 7.93 -5.88
CA ALA A 65 19.88 7.56 -5.14
C ALA A 65 19.97 6.04 -5.01
N HIS A 66 21.15 5.48 -5.27
CA HIS A 66 21.45 4.07 -5.15
C HIS A 66 22.55 3.85 -4.12
N PHE A 67 22.33 2.97 -3.15
CA PHE A 67 23.33 2.63 -2.15
C PHE A 67 24.12 1.41 -2.60
N LEU A 68 25.43 1.57 -2.66
CA LEU A 68 26.35 0.58 -3.23
C LEU A 68 27.18 -0.07 -2.12
N ARG A 69 27.50 -1.36 -2.29
CA ARG A 69 28.52 -2.03 -1.48
C ARG A 69 29.87 -1.31 -1.62
N SER A 70 30.67 -1.36 -0.55
CA SER A 70 32.01 -0.77 -0.53
C SER A 70 32.90 -1.27 -1.67
N THR A 71 32.75 -2.54 -2.08
CA THR A 71 33.55 -3.20 -3.12
C THR A 71 33.10 -2.94 -4.56
N THR A 72 31.98 -2.25 -4.80
CA THR A 72 31.55 -1.95 -6.17
C THR A 72 32.46 -0.91 -6.81
N LEU A 73 32.91 -1.14 -8.04
CA LEU A 73 33.62 -0.13 -8.83
C LEU A 73 32.60 0.83 -9.45
N ALA A 74 32.38 1.97 -8.80
CA ALA A 74 31.55 3.06 -9.29
C ALA A 74 32.34 4.38 -9.15
N PRO A 75 32.99 4.88 -10.22
CA PRO A 75 33.89 6.04 -10.16
C PRO A 75 33.20 7.34 -9.72
N GLU A 76 31.90 7.47 -10.04
CA GLU A 76 31.11 8.67 -9.78
C GLU A 76 30.36 8.61 -8.43
N ALA A 77 30.48 7.51 -7.69
CA ALA A 77 29.79 7.34 -6.42
C ALA A 77 30.46 8.14 -5.30
N GLN A 78 29.67 8.94 -4.58
CA GLN A 78 30.11 9.64 -3.38
C GLN A 78 30.26 8.65 -2.23
N THR A 79 31.40 8.70 -1.53
CA THR A 79 31.68 7.85 -0.37
C THR A 79 31.84 8.69 0.89
N ILE A 80 31.09 8.35 1.94
CA ILE A 80 31.00 9.07 3.21
C ILE A 80 31.49 8.16 4.33
N HIS A 81 32.66 8.46 4.88
CA HIS A 81 33.31 7.69 5.95
C HIS A 81 33.14 8.29 7.34
N GLN A 82 33.08 9.62 7.44
CA GLN A 82 32.91 10.34 8.69
C GLN A 82 31.46 10.76 8.86
N HIS A 83 30.93 10.52 10.05
CA HIS A 83 29.55 10.81 10.39
C HIS A 83 29.52 11.66 11.65
N SER A 84 29.07 12.90 11.55
CA SER A 84 28.78 13.71 12.73
C SER A 84 27.61 13.12 13.52
N PRO A 85 27.54 13.35 14.84
CA PRO A 85 26.35 13.00 15.62
C PRO A 85 25.12 13.73 15.06
N ILE A 86 24.04 12.99 14.83
CA ILE A 86 22.77 13.57 14.35
C ILE A 86 21.61 13.21 15.28
N ARG A 87 20.57 14.04 15.25
CA ARG A 87 19.32 13.85 15.99
C ARG A 87 18.19 13.57 15.01
N VAL A 88 17.54 12.43 15.14
CA VAL A 88 16.48 12.00 14.23
C VAL A 88 15.18 11.83 15.00
N GLY A 89 14.11 12.45 14.51
CA GLY A 89 12.75 12.18 14.97
C GLY A 89 12.10 11.08 14.15
N VAL A 90 11.32 10.19 14.76
CA VAL A 90 10.54 9.15 14.07
C VAL A 90 9.09 9.15 14.55
N VAL A 91 8.16 9.00 13.61
CA VAL A 91 6.72 9.00 13.88
C VAL A 91 6.01 7.92 13.09
N PHE A 92 5.11 7.19 13.77
CA PHE A 92 4.12 6.35 13.10
C PHE A 92 2.91 7.20 12.69
N SER A 93 2.68 7.31 11.39
CA SER A 93 1.52 7.99 10.80
C SER A 93 0.62 6.98 10.10
N GLY A 94 -0.66 6.94 10.49
CA GLY A 94 -1.66 6.04 9.92
C GLY A 94 -1.93 4.80 10.75
N ARG A 95 -2.47 3.75 10.12
CA ARG A 95 -2.85 2.50 10.82
C ARG A 95 -1.62 1.63 11.08
N GLN A 96 -1.67 0.87 12.17
CA GLN A 96 -0.60 -0.06 12.55
C GLN A 96 -0.42 -1.19 11.52
N SER A 97 0.83 -1.61 11.33
CA SER A 97 1.22 -2.67 10.40
C SER A 97 2.28 -3.57 11.05
N PRO A 98 2.25 -4.91 10.90
CA PRO A 98 3.32 -5.77 11.38
C PRO A 98 4.67 -5.36 10.79
N GLY A 99 5.71 -5.30 11.62
CA GLY A 99 7.06 -4.91 11.20
C GLY A 99 7.41 -3.43 11.40
N GLY A 100 6.47 -2.56 11.76
CA GLY A 100 6.81 -1.14 12.00
C GLY A 100 7.87 -0.91 13.08
N HIS A 101 7.87 -1.70 14.17
CA HIS A 101 8.92 -1.65 15.18
C HIS A 101 10.31 -1.98 14.61
N ASN A 102 10.40 -2.87 13.63
CA ASN A 102 11.66 -3.23 12.98
C ASN A 102 12.25 -2.08 12.15
N VAL A 103 11.44 -1.17 11.63
CA VAL A 103 11.93 0.07 10.98
C VAL A 103 12.66 0.95 12.00
N ILE A 104 12.05 1.17 13.17
CA ILE A 104 12.66 1.95 14.27
C ILE A 104 13.94 1.27 14.75
N TRP A 105 13.91 -0.06 14.92
CA TRP A 105 15.09 -0.82 15.31
C TRP A 105 16.22 -0.72 14.28
N GLY A 106 15.94 -0.90 12.98
CA GLY A 106 16.93 -0.74 11.92
C GLY A 106 17.53 0.68 11.87
N LEU A 107 16.69 1.70 12.06
CA LEU A 107 17.15 3.09 12.12
C LEU A 107 18.03 3.35 13.35
N HIS A 108 17.64 2.86 14.53
CA HIS A 108 18.43 2.96 15.76
C HIS A 108 19.81 2.34 15.60
N ASP A 109 19.86 1.09 15.15
CA ASP A 109 21.12 0.36 14.96
C ASP A 109 22.02 1.05 13.94
N ALA A 110 21.45 1.53 12.83
CA ALA A 110 22.19 2.27 11.82
C ALA A 110 22.77 3.58 12.40
N LEU A 111 21.98 4.35 13.15
CA LEU A 111 22.42 5.59 13.79
C LEU A 111 23.60 5.34 14.72
N LYS A 112 23.47 4.39 15.65
CA LYS A 112 24.50 4.07 16.64
C LYS A 112 25.76 3.50 15.99
N LYS A 113 25.63 2.67 14.96
CA LYS A 113 26.76 2.10 14.22
C LYS A 113 27.56 3.15 13.45
N HIS A 114 26.91 4.17 12.91
CA HIS A 114 27.59 5.25 12.18
C HIS A 114 28.24 6.26 13.12
N ASN A 115 27.53 6.64 14.20
CA ASN A 115 28.08 7.45 15.28
C ASN A 115 27.30 7.20 16.58
N PRO A 116 27.93 6.66 17.64
CA PRO A 116 27.27 6.36 18.92
C PRO A 116 26.59 7.57 19.60
N GLY A 117 27.07 8.78 19.33
CA GLY A 117 26.50 10.03 19.83
C GLY A 117 25.20 10.47 19.15
N SER A 118 24.74 9.75 18.11
CA SER A 118 23.47 10.04 17.46
C SER A 118 22.29 9.66 18.37
N VAL A 119 21.19 10.42 18.27
CA VAL A 119 20.00 10.26 19.11
C VAL A 119 18.78 10.00 18.23
N LEU A 120 17.95 9.02 18.61
CA LEU A 120 16.68 8.72 17.99
C LEU A 120 15.54 9.07 18.95
N LEU A 121 14.63 9.94 18.53
CA LEU A 121 13.47 10.38 19.31
C LEU A 121 12.19 9.88 18.64
N GLY A 122 11.43 9.04 19.33
CA GLY A 122 10.12 8.59 18.88
C GLY A 122 9.01 9.52 19.38
N PHE A 123 8.14 10.00 18.50
CA PHE A 123 7.00 10.86 18.86
C PHE A 123 5.81 10.05 19.37
N LEU A 124 5.30 10.42 20.55
CA LEU A 124 4.31 9.64 21.30
C LEU A 124 2.88 9.91 20.86
N GLY A 125 2.18 8.90 20.33
CA GLY A 125 0.82 9.02 19.83
C GLY A 125 0.74 9.58 18.42
N GLY A 126 1.76 9.37 17.59
CA GLY A 126 1.77 9.83 16.20
C GLY A 126 1.95 11.35 16.07
N SER A 127 1.25 11.96 15.11
CA SER A 127 1.35 13.39 14.80
C SER A 127 0.92 14.31 15.95
N GLU A 128 -0.08 13.93 16.75
CA GLU A 128 -0.47 14.70 17.95
C GLU A 128 0.71 14.83 18.94
N GLY A 129 1.42 13.72 19.18
CA GLY A 129 2.64 13.70 19.97
C GLY A 129 3.71 14.62 19.44
N MET A 130 3.88 14.61 18.12
CA MET A 130 4.82 15.47 17.42
C MET A 130 4.47 16.95 17.60
N PHE A 131 3.23 17.36 17.36
CA PHE A 131 2.80 18.75 17.57
C PHE A 131 2.95 19.19 19.04
N ALA A 132 2.70 18.26 19.97
CA ALA A 132 2.83 18.48 21.41
C ALA A 132 4.27 18.30 21.95
N LYS A 133 5.25 17.97 21.09
CA LYS A 133 6.65 17.69 21.45
C LYS A 133 6.82 16.59 22.50
N LYS A 134 5.88 15.64 22.56
CA LYS A 134 5.95 14.48 23.44
C LYS A 134 6.81 13.41 22.77
N THR A 135 7.97 13.15 23.34
CA THR A 135 8.97 12.24 22.78
C THR A 135 9.43 11.20 23.80
N LEU A 136 9.91 10.08 23.27
CA LEU A 136 10.64 9.05 23.98
C LEU A 136 11.99 8.85 23.27
N GLU A 137 13.09 8.91 24.01
CA GLU A 137 14.39 8.51 23.45
C GLU A 137 14.42 7.00 23.26
N ILE A 138 14.73 6.56 22.04
CA ILE A 138 14.78 5.16 21.69
C ILE A 138 16.19 4.63 22.00
N THR A 139 16.29 3.74 22.98
CA THR A 139 17.52 3.06 23.39
C THR A 139 17.41 1.55 23.20
N ASP A 140 18.53 0.83 23.38
CA ASP A 140 18.54 -0.63 23.32
C ASP A 140 17.64 -1.27 24.39
N GLU A 141 17.58 -0.69 25.59
CA GLU A 141 16.72 -1.15 26.68
C GLU A 141 15.25 -0.98 26.33
N VAL A 142 14.89 0.18 25.78
CA VAL A 142 13.52 0.46 25.30
C VAL A 142 13.14 -0.52 24.19
N LEU A 143 14.03 -0.79 23.24
CA LEU A 143 13.75 -1.68 22.11
C LEU A 143 13.71 -3.17 22.47
N ALA A 144 14.35 -3.59 23.57
CA ALA A 144 14.57 -5.00 23.89
C ALA A 144 13.31 -5.87 23.79
N SER A 145 12.18 -5.38 24.29
CA SER A 145 10.90 -6.11 24.28
C SER A 145 10.05 -5.88 23.01
N TYR A 146 10.49 -5.04 22.08
CA TYR A 146 9.77 -4.69 20.85
C TYR A 146 10.40 -5.24 19.56
N LYS A 147 11.63 -5.78 19.64
CA LYS A 147 12.31 -6.44 18.51
C LYS A 147 11.45 -7.58 17.95
N ASN A 148 11.16 -7.51 16.65
CA ASN A 148 10.36 -8.50 15.92
C ASN A 148 8.93 -8.71 16.48
N GLN A 149 8.38 -7.71 17.16
CA GLN A 149 6.99 -7.73 17.65
C GLN A 149 6.06 -6.98 16.71
N GLY A 150 4.78 -7.40 16.69
CA GLY A 150 3.71 -6.66 16.03
C GLY A 150 3.25 -5.43 16.82
N GLY A 151 2.30 -4.68 16.26
CA GLY A 151 1.75 -3.48 16.89
C GLY A 151 2.64 -2.24 16.70
N TYR A 152 2.11 -1.07 17.09
CA TYR A 152 2.79 0.24 17.14
C TYR A 152 2.83 0.78 18.58
N ASP A 153 2.67 -0.08 19.57
CA ASP A 153 2.53 0.26 20.99
C ASP A 153 3.84 0.77 21.63
N LEU A 154 4.99 0.71 20.93
CA LEU A 154 6.24 1.32 21.38
C LEU A 154 6.10 2.84 21.59
N ILE A 155 5.57 3.54 20.57
CA ILE A 155 5.37 5.01 20.62
C ILE A 155 3.94 5.42 20.28
N GLY A 156 3.03 4.48 20.05
CA GLY A 156 1.66 4.79 19.65
C GLY A 156 1.56 5.28 18.21
N ARG A 157 0.34 5.61 17.80
CA ARG A 157 0.02 6.02 16.43
C ARG A 157 -1.13 7.02 16.40
N SER A 158 -1.29 7.72 15.30
CA SER A 158 -2.46 8.54 15.01
C SER A 158 -2.97 8.29 13.58
N VAL A 159 -4.23 8.65 13.33
CA VAL A 159 -4.80 8.69 11.96
C VAL A 159 -4.59 10.07 11.33
N ASP A 160 -4.09 11.03 12.10
CA ASP A 160 -4.06 12.44 11.70
C ASP A 160 -3.09 12.68 10.54
N GLN A 161 -3.47 13.72 9.80
CA GLN A 161 -2.77 14.25 8.66
C GLN A 161 -2.04 15.52 9.06
N ILE A 162 -0.97 15.82 8.34
CA ILE A 162 -0.20 17.04 8.54
C ILE A 162 -0.46 17.94 7.34
N ARG A 163 -1.59 18.65 7.36
CA ARG A 163 -2.11 19.36 6.18
C ARG A 163 -2.43 20.83 6.42
N THR A 164 -2.87 21.20 7.62
CA THR A 164 -3.19 22.61 7.89
C THR A 164 -1.92 23.40 8.11
N THR A 165 -1.97 24.71 7.84
CA THR A 165 -0.85 25.61 8.07
C THR A 165 -0.37 25.57 9.52
N GLU A 166 -1.30 25.45 10.47
CA GLU A 166 -1.02 25.35 11.91
C GLU A 166 -0.25 24.07 12.23
N GLN A 167 -0.68 22.92 11.69
CA GLN A 167 0.00 21.62 11.89
C GLN A 167 1.40 21.61 11.28
N VAL A 168 1.55 22.15 10.07
CA VAL A 168 2.85 22.27 9.39
C VAL A 168 3.78 23.20 10.19
N ASN A 169 3.29 24.35 10.63
CA ASN A 169 4.05 25.28 11.47
C ASN A 169 4.48 24.64 12.80
N ALA A 170 3.58 23.90 13.46
CA ALA A 170 3.88 23.18 14.70
C ALA A 170 4.95 22.11 14.49
N THR A 171 4.93 21.43 13.34
CA THR A 171 5.95 20.44 12.96
C THR A 171 7.32 21.08 12.78
N ILE A 172 7.40 22.21 12.07
CA ILE A 172 8.65 22.98 11.89
C ILE A 172 9.18 23.46 13.23
N ALA A 173 8.33 24.05 14.07
CA ALA A 173 8.71 24.52 15.39
C ALA A 173 9.27 23.37 16.25
N THR A 174 8.64 22.21 16.21
CA THR A 174 9.11 21.01 16.91
C THR A 174 10.48 20.54 16.40
N CYS A 175 10.67 20.49 15.09
CA CYS A 175 11.95 20.07 14.51
C CYS A 175 13.10 21.01 14.89
N ASN A 176 12.84 22.33 14.88
CA ASN A 176 13.82 23.33 15.28
C ASN A 176 14.13 23.27 16.79
N ASP A 177 13.10 23.17 17.64
CA ASP A 177 13.28 23.15 19.09
C ASP A 177 14.01 21.91 19.58
N LEU A 178 13.74 20.75 18.97
CA LEU A 178 14.43 19.49 19.25
C LEU A 178 15.76 19.35 18.50
N LYS A 179 16.10 20.33 17.66
CA LYS A 179 17.31 20.38 16.81
C LYS A 179 17.47 19.12 15.97
N LEU A 180 16.41 18.74 15.25
CA LEU A 180 16.40 17.52 14.44
C LEU A 180 17.14 17.76 13.11
N ASP A 181 18.05 16.85 12.79
CA ASP A 181 18.67 16.78 11.47
C ASP A 181 17.78 16.01 10.47
N GLY A 182 16.97 15.08 10.98
CA GLY A 182 16.06 14.27 10.17
C GLY A 182 14.72 14.00 10.85
N LEU A 183 13.66 13.90 10.05
CA LEU A 183 12.33 13.45 10.43
C LEU A 183 11.92 12.26 9.56
N VAL A 184 11.77 11.09 10.17
CA VAL A 184 11.35 9.84 9.50
C VAL A 184 9.87 9.60 9.74
N ILE A 185 9.09 9.60 8.65
CA ILE A 185 7.64 9.36 8.68
C ILE A 185 7.38 7.95 8.17
N ILE A 186 6.83 7.10 9.04
CA ILE A 186 6.50 5.71 8.74
C ILE A 186 5.00 5.62 8.49
N GLY A 187 4.58 5.28 7.26
CA GLY A 187 3.16 5.18 6.93
C GLY A 187 2.86 4.80 5.48
N GLY A 188 1.57 4.88 5.12
CA GLY A 188 1.06 4.53 3.79
C GLY A 188 1.11 5.69 2.79
N ALA A 189 0.34 5.58 1.71
CA ALA A 189 0.32 6.57 0.63
C ALA A 189 -0.09 7.99 1.10
N THR A 190 -1.09 8.09 1.98
CA THR A 190 -1.54 9.39 2.53
C THR A 190 -0.47 10.04 3.39
N SER A 191 0.15 9.29 4.30
CA SER A 191 1.22 9.78 5.18
C SER A 191 2.45 10.24 4.40
N ASN A 192 2.82 9.51 3.34
CA ASN A 192 3.95 9.90 2.49
C ASN A 192 3.60 11.06 1.54
N SER A 193 2.31 11.30 1.25
CA SER A 193 1.87 12.52 0.55
C SER A 193 2.01 13.76 1.43
N ASP A 194 1.72 13.63 2.73
CA ASP A 194 1.94 14.68 3.71
C ASP A 194 3.44 14.90 3.93
N ALA A 195 4.24 13.83 3.98
CA ALA A 195 5.71 13.90 4.04
C ALA A 195 6.33 14.67 2.85
N ALA A 196 5.80 14.47 1.64
CA ALA A 196 6.22 15.21 0.46
C ALA A 196 5.98 16.72 0.62
N GLN A 197 4.78 17.10 1.05
CA GLN A 197 4.42 18.51 1.28
C GLN A 197 5.29 19.12 2.38
N LEU A 198 5.54 18.39 3.46
CA LEU A 198 6.44 18.83 4.54
C LEU A 198 7.86 19.06 4.04
N ALA A 199 8.41 18.13 3.25
CA ALA A 199 9.76 18.26 2.71
C ALA A 199 9.91 19.54 1.86
N GLU A 200 8.90 19.84 1.05
CA GLU A 200 8.84 21.05 0.23
C GLU A 200 8.76 22.31 1.10
N THR A 201 7.84 22.37 2.06
CA THR A 201 7.70 23.52 2.96
C THR A 201 8.95 23.73 3.82
N PHE A 202 9.62 22.65 4.24
CA PHE A 202 10.87 22.74 4.99
C PHE A 202 11.96 23.37 4.13
N ALA A 203 12.05 23.00 2.85
CA ALA A 203 12.99 23.62 1.92
C ALA A 203 12.66 25.09 1.67
N GLU A 204 11.40 25.42 1.41
CA GLU A 204 10.92 26.81 1.21
C GLU A 204 11.25 27.71 2.42
N ARG A 205 11.12 27.18 3.64
CA ARG A 205 11.38 27.92 4.88
C ARG A 205 12.81 27.79 5.42
N ASN A 206 13.72 27.22 4.64
CA ASN A 206 15.11 26.98 5.04
C ASN A 206 15.25 26.22 6.38
N CYS A 207 14.34 25.30 6.67
CA CYS A 207 14.50 24.36 7.78
C CYS A 207 15.60 23.35 7.42
N THR A 208 16.53 23.13 8.34
CA THR A 208 17.68 22.24 8.10
C THR A 208 17.30 20.76 8.15
N THR A 209 16.23 20.43 8.85
CA THR A 209 15.72 19.06 9.02
C THR A 209 15.34 18.45 7.67
N LYS A 210 15.78 17.22 7.42
CA LYS A 210 15.46 16.45 6.22
C LYS A 210 14.27 15.52 6.47
N VAL A 211 13.29 15.50 5.57
CA VAL A 211 12.12 14.63 5.68
C VAL A 211 12.33 13.36 4.84
N VAL A 212 12.13 12.20 5.48
CA VAL A 212 12.29 10.88 4.87
C VAL A 212 11.05 10.02 5.11
N GLY A 213 10.56 9.35 4.07
CA GLY A 213 9.39 8.48 4.13
C GLY A 213 9.72 7.00 4.11
N VAL A 214 8.91 6.19 4.79
CA VAL A 214 9.03 4.73 4.78
C VAL A 214 7.71 4.09 4.36
N PRO A 215 7.69 3.20 3.35
CA PRO A 215 6.46 2.62 2.81
C PRO A 215 5.91 1.49 3.68
N VAL A 216 5.17 1.83 4.73
CA VAL A 216 4.59 0.87 5.67
C VAL A 216 3.07 0.95 5.67
N THR A 217 2.46 -0.09 5.14
CA THR A 217 1.00 -0.27 5.06
C THR A 217 0.71 -1.74 4.78
N PHE A 218 -0.23 -2.35 5.50
CA PHE A 218 -0.63 -3.72 5.22
C PHE A 218 -1.62 -3.84 4.05
N TYR A 219 -2.06 -2.71 3.46
CA TYR A 219 -2.98 -2.73 2.31
C TYR A 219 -2.29 -3.14 1.00
N GLY A 220 -0.96 -3.09 0.94
CA GLY A 220 -0.21 -3.38 -0.29
C GLY A 220 -0.45 -2.36 -1.42
N ASP A 221 -0.93 -1.16 -1.08
CA ASP A 221 -1.43 -0.15 -2.00
C ASP A 221 -0.44 1.01 -2.22
N LEU A 222 0.62 1.15 -1.43
CA LEU A 222 1.70 2.09 -1.73
C LEU A 222 2.71 1.39 -2.65
N LYS A 223 2.28 1.13 -3.88
CA LYS A 223 3.01 0.33 -4.86
C LYS A 223 3.19 1.11 -6.16
N ASN A 224 4.43 1.15 -6.65
CA ASN A 224 4.78 1.86 -7.87
C ASN A 224 6.13 1.34 -8.41
N GLN A 225 6.68 1.97 -9.44
CA GLN A 225 7.93 1.56 -10.08
C GLN A 225 9.18 1.54 -9.16
N PHE A 226 9.11 2.16 -7.97
CA PHE A 226 10.18 2.20 -6.98
C PHE A 226 9.86 1.39 -5.70
N VAL A 227 8.60 1.02 -5.50
CA VAL A 227 8.14 0.30 -4.29
C VAL A 227 7.40 -0.96 -4.74
N GLU A 228 8.07 -2.10 -4.63
CA GLU A 228 7.53 -3.39 -5.09
C GLU A 228 6.42 -3.93 -4.17
N THR A 229 6.55 -3.70 -2.86
CA THR A 229 5.56 -4.06 -1.84
C THR A 229 5.76 -3.22 -0.56
N ASN A 230 4.88 -3.42 0.42
CA ASN A 230 4.84 -2.65 1.66
C ASN A 230 5.07 -3.54 2.89
N VAL A 231 5.72 -2.96 3.90
CA VAL A 231 5.94 -3.66 5.17
C VAL A 231 4.61 -3.97 5.86
N GLY A 232 4.42 -5.24 6.16
CA GLY A 232 3.27 -5.83 6.84
C GLY A 232 2.24 -6.46 5.90
N PHE A 233 2.32 -6.20 4.58
CA PHE A 233 1.44 -6.83 3.60
C PHE A 233 1.62 -8.36 3.58
N ASP A 234 2.87 -8.84 3.63
CA ASP A 234 3.18 -10.27 3.65
C ASP A 234 2.61 -10.97 4.89
N THR A 235 2.88 -10.40 6.08
CA THR A 235 2.37 -10.92 7.34
C THR A 235 0.84 -10.98 7.35
N VAL A 236 0.17 -9.88 6.99
CA VAL A 236 -1.29 -9.80 7.04
C VAL A 236 -1.94 -10.78 6.05
N CYS A 237 -1.41 -10.90 4.84
CA CYS A 237 -1.93 -11.86 3.87
C CYS A 237 -1.79 -13.30 4.34
N LYS A 238 -0.65 -13.68 4.95
CA LYS A 238 -0.45 -15.03 5.49
C LYS A 238 -1.42 -15.34 6.64
N VAL A 239 -1.59 -14.42 7.59
CA VAL A 239 -2.50 -14.59 8.72
C VAL A 239 -3.96 -14.69 8.26
N ASN A 240 -4.41 -13.78 7.39
CA ASN A 240 -5.76 -13.83 6.84
C ASN A 240 -5.98 -15.11 6.02
N SER A 241 -5.01 -15.51 5.20
CA SER A 241 -5.10 -16.74 4.38
C SER A 241 -5.20 -17.99 5.26
N GLN A 242 -4.47 -18.06 6.37
CA GLN A 242 -4.64 -19.14 7.36
C GLN A 242 -6.08 -19.21 7.86
N GLN A 243 -6.65 -18.07 8.28
CA GLN A 243 -8.02 -18.03 8.81
C GLN A 243 -9.06 -18.40 7.74
N ILE A 244 -8.92 -17.88 6.52
CA ILE A 244 -9.79 -18.23 5.39
C ILE A 244 -9.69 -19.73 5.08
N SER A 245 -8.48 -20.29 5.07
CA SER A 245 -8.28 -21.70 4.75
C SER A 245 -8.90 -22.64 5.79
N ASN A 246 -8.90 -22.24 7.06
CA ASN A 246 -9.63 -22.95 8.10
C ASN A 246 -11.15 -22.89 7.86
N ILE A 247 -11.69 -21.75 7.44
CA ILE A 247 -13.09 -21.62 7.02
C ILE A 247 -13.38 -22.50 5.80
N CYS A 248 -12.50 -22.53 4.80
CA CYS A 248 -12.64 -23.41 3.64
C CYS A 248 -12.73 -24.89 4.05
N THR A 249 -11.91 -25.31 5.01
CA THR A 249 -11.94 -26.68 5.55
C THR A 249 -13.24 -26.97 6.31
N ASP A 250 -13.72 -25.99 7.09
CA ASP A 250 -15.02 -26.09 7.79
C ASP A 250 -16.19 -26.14 6.80
N ALA A 251 -16.14 -25.35 5.73
CA ALA A 251 -17.16 -25.35 4.66
C ALA A 251 -17.31 -26.74 4.03
N LEU A 252 -16.19 -27.43 3.75
CA LEU A 252 -16.21 -28.83 3.27
C LEU A 252 -16.82 -29.77 4.30
N SER A 253 -16.45 -29.61 5.56
CA SER A 253 -16.85 -30.52 6.64
C SER A 253 -18.33 -30.39 6.97
N ALA A 254 -18.86 -29.17 6.96
CA ALA A 254 -20.26 -28.88 7.28
C ALA A 254 -21.19 -29.09 6.07
N GLY A 255 -20.74 -28.81 4.85
CA GLY A 255 -21.48 -29.03 3.60
C GLY A 255 -22.81 -28.26 3.48
N LYS A 256 -22.97 -27.15 4.22
CA LYS A 256 -24.26 -26.43 4.35
C LYS A 256 -24.18 -24.90 4.49
N TYR A 257 -22.98 -24.32 4.53
CA TYR A 257 -22.79 -22.89 4.80
C TYR A 257 -22.06 -22.19 3.65
N TYR A 258 -22.54 -21.00 3.31
CA TYR A 258 -21.80 -20.05 2.48
C TYR A 258 -21.16 -18.98 3.37
N TYR A 259 -19.83 -18.91 3.37
CA TYR A 259 -19.09 -17.96 4.19
C TYR A 259 -18.78 -16.71 3.39
N PHE A 260 -19.21 -15.56 3.90
CA PHE A 260 -18.93 -14.24 3.36
C PHE A 260 -17.82 -13.62 4.20
N VAL A 261 -16.61 -13.58 3.66
CA VAL A 261 -15.42 -13.11 4.39
C VAL A 261 -15.01 -11.75 3.85
N ARG A 262 -15.31 -10.69 4.60
CA ARG A 262 -14.81 -9.35 4.31
C ARG A 262 -13.35 -9.22 4.75
N LEU A 263 -12.53 -8.58 3.92
CA LEU A 263 -11.11 -8.35 4.16
C LEU A 263 -10.79 -6.86 4.19
N MET A 264 -10.05 -6.45 5.21
CA MET A 264 -9.54 -5.09 5.36
C MET A 264 -8.51 -4.81 4.25
N GLY A 265 -8.69 -3.73 3.51
CA GLY A 265 -7.97 -3.44 2.26
C GLY A 265 -8.10 -1.98 1.79
N ARG A 266 -8.83 -1.15 2.53
CA ARG A 266 -9.25 0.19 2.14
C ARG A 266 -9.90 0.16 0.76
N GLN A 267 -9.44 0.98 -0.19
CA GLN A 267 -10.02 1.11 -1.53
C GLN A 267 -9.61 -0.03 -2.48
N ALA A 268 -8.44 -0.64 -2.28
CA ALA A 268 -7.86 -1.59 -3.21
C ALA A 268 -8.11 -3.05 -2.79
N SER A 269 -8.21 -3.96 -3.75
CA SER A 269 -8.46 -5.38 -3.47
C SER A 269 -7.18 -6.23 -3.31
N ASN A 270 -6.01 -5.61 -3.11
CA ASN A 270 -4.71 -6.30 -3.09
C ASN A 270 -4.65 -7.44 -2.04
N VAL A 271 -5.12 -7.18 -0.82
CA VAL A 271 -5.17 -8.18 0.26
C VAL A 271 -6.12 -9.32 -0.11
N ALA A 272 -7.27 -9.00 -0.70
CA ALA A 272 -8.26 -10.01 -1.08
C ALA A 272 -7.78 -10.90 -2.22
N LEU A 273 -7.11 -10.32 -3.23
CA LEU A 273 -6.50 -11.07 -4.32
C LEU A 273 -5.40 -12.01 -3.80
N GLU A 274 -4.49 -11.51 -2.97
CA GLU A 274 -3.41 -12.36 -2.42
C GLU A 274 -3.97 -13.49 -1.56
N CYS A 275 -4.96 -13.20 -0.69
CA CYS A 275 -5.59 -14.23 0.11
C CYS A 275 -6.31 -15.28 -0.75
N ALA A 276 -6.93 -14.88 -1.85
CA ALA A 276 -7.58 -15.79 -2.78
C ALA A 276 -6.57 -16.71 -3.48
N LEU A 277 -5.42 -16.17 -3.91
CA LEU A 277 -4.33 -16.95 -4.52
C LEU A 277 -3.74 -17.98 -3.55
N GLN A 278 -3.71 -17.68 -2.24
CA GLN A 278 -3.17 -18.60 -1.22
C GLN A 278 -4.17 -19.66 -0.76
N SER A 279 -5.46 -19.31 -0.61
CA SER A 279 -6.50 -20.16 0.00
C SER A 279 -7.46 -20.83 -0.97
N HIS A 280 -7.53 -20.34 -2.22
CA HIS A 280 -8.38 -20.86 -3.29
C HIS A 280 -9.90 -20.87 -2.95
N PRO A 281 -10.50 -19.76 -2.50
CA PRO A 281 -11.94 -19.68 -2.23
C PRO A 281 -12.76 -19.92 -3.51
N ASN A 282 -14.06 -20.18 -3.39
CA ASN A 282 -14.89 -20.42 -4.57
C ASN A 282 -15.14 -19.15 -5.37
N MET A 283 -15.19 -18.00 -4.69
CA MET A 283 -15.45 -16.71 -5.35
C MET A 283 -14.67 -15.60 -4.66
N LEU A 284 -14.16 -14.68 -5.48
CA LEU A 284 -13.54 -13.42 -5.07
C LEU A 284 -14.25 -12.31 -5.83
N ILE A 285 -14.71 -11.29 -5.13
CA ILE A 285 -15.22 -10.07 -5.76
C ILE A 285 -14.11 -9.03 -5.74
N LEU A 286 -13.72 -8.50 -6.89
CA LEU A 286 -12.73 -7.43 -6.99
C LEU A 286 -13.45 -6.10 -7.21
N GLY A 287 -13.16 -5.11 -6.36
CA GLY A 287 -13.70 -3.75 -6.53
C GLY A 287 -13.32 -3.15 -7.88
N GLU A 288 -12.13 -3.45 -8.37
CA GLU A 288 -11.61 -3.00 -9.65
C GLU A 288 -12.43 -3.54 -10.84
N GLU A 289 -12.86 -4.80 -10.81
CA GLU A 289 -13.73 -5.39 -11.85
C GLU A 289 -15.13 -4.79 -11.81
N VAL A 290 -15.66 -4.60 -10.61
CA VAL A 290 -16.97 -4.00 -10.35
C VAL A 290 -17.02 -2.57 -10.88
N ALA A 291 -16.00 -1.77 -10.58
CA ALA A 291 -15.89 -0.39 -11.05
C ALA A 291 -15.71 -0.33 -12.58
N LEU A 292 -14.86 -1.19 -13.15
CA LEU A 292 -14.61 -1.24 -14.59
C LEU A 292 -15.87 -1.61 -15.38
N SER A 293 -16.61 -2.61 -14.90
CA SER A 293 -17.81 -3.14 -15.55
C SER A 293 -19.09 -2.40 -15.14
N LYS A 294 -18.99 -1.44 -14.22
CA LYS A 294 -20.09 -0.65 -13.65
C LYS A 294 -21.21 -1.54 -13.07
N LEU A 295 -20.83 -2.61 -12.38
CA LEU A 295 -21.80 -3.53 -11.79
C LEU A 295 -22.60 -2.84 -10.68
N THR A 296 -23.90 -3.10 -10.66
CA THR A 296 -24.80 -2.67 -9.58
C THR A 296 -24.77 -3.63 -8.41
N LEU A 297 -25.34 -3.23 -7.28
CA LEU A 297 -25.54 -4.10 -6.12
C LEU A 297 -26.41 -5.32 -6.49
N PHE A 298 -27.38 -5.11 -7.37
CA PHE A 298 -28.21 -6.17 -7.93
C PHE A 298 -27.40 -7.16 -8.79
N ASP A 299 -26.52 -6.67 -9.67
CA ASP A 299 -25.69 -7.53 -10.52
C ASP A 299 -24.76 -8.43 -9.69
N ILE A 300 -24.14 -7.87 -8.66
CA ILE A 300 -23.26 -8.61 -7.74
C ILE A 300 -24.07 -9.67 -6.99
N THR A 301 -25.23 -9.30 -6.45
CA THR A 301 -26.14 -10.24 -5.75
C THR A 301 -26.53 -11.39 -6.67
N LYS A 302 -26.90 -11.08 -7.91
CA LYS A 302 -27.27 -12.07 -8.92
C LYS A 302 -26.11 -13.01 -9.25
N GLN A 303 -24.90 -12.49 -9.44
CA GLN A 303 -23.70 -13.30 -9.70
C GLN A 303 -23.44 -14.31 -8.58
N ILE A 304 -23.59 -13.89 -7.31
CA ILE A 304 -23.45 -14.79 -6.16
C ILE A 304 -24.57 -15.85 -6.16
N CYS A 305 -25.82 -15.46 -6.41
CA CYS A 305 -26.93 -16.41 -6.49
C CYS A 305 -26.75 -17.44 -7.62
N ASP A 306 -26.27 -16.99 -8.78
CA ASP A 306 -25.99 -17.86 -9.92
C ASP A 306 -24.86 -18.85 -9.60
N ALA A 307 -23.82 -18.40 -8.88
CA ALA A 307 -22.77 -19.27 -8.34
C ALA A 307 -23.30 -20.31 -7.36
N VAL A 308 -24.14 -19.91 -6.40
CA VAL A 308 -24.79 -20.82 -5.43
C VAL A 308 -25.62 -21.88 -6.17
N GLN A 309 -26.39 -21.46 -7.18
CA GLN A 309 -27.22 -22.35 -7.98
C GLN A 309 -26.37 -23.31 -8.84
N ALA A 310 -25.27 -22.84 -9.43
CA ALA A 310 -24.36 -23.67 -10.21
C ALA A 310 -23.63 -24.72 -9.35
N ARG A 311 -23.32 -24.40 -8.09
CA ARG A 311 -22.78 -25.38 -7.13
C ARG A 311 -23.85 -26.37 -6.68
N ALA A 312 -25.07 -25.91 -6.45
CA ALA A 312 -26.18 -26.77 -6.07
C ALA A 312 -26.56 -27.79 -7.15
N SER A 313 -26.32 -27.50 -8.44
CA SER A 313 -26.56 -28.45 -9.54
C SER A 313 -25.56 -29.61 -9.58
N VAL A 314 -24.44 -29.50 -8.86
CA VAL A 314 -23.44 -30.56 -8.65
C VAL A 314 -23.40 -31.02 -7.18
N ASP A 315 -24.54 -30.91 -6.49
CA ASP A 315 -24.76 -31.34 -5.11
C ASP A 315 -23.85 -30.70 -4.05
N LYS A 316 -23.37 -29.48 -4.33
CA LYS A 316 -22.59 -28.66 -3.38
C LYS A 316 -23.41 -27.50 -2.84
N TYR A 317 -23.57 -27.45 -1.52
CA TYR A 317 -24.40 -26.47 -0.82
C TYR A 317 -23.61 -25.61 0.17
N HIS A 318 -22.30 -25.53 -0.04
CA HIS A 318 -21.35 -24.73 0.74
C HIS A 318 -20.45 -23.92 -0.19
N GLY A 319 -19.83 -22.88 0.35
CA GLY A 319 -18.80 -22.15 -0.38
C GLY A 319 -18.18 -21.02 0.44
N VAL A 320 -17.10 -20.44 -0.07
CA VAL A 320 -16.41 -19.30 0.54
C VAL A 320 -16.27 -18.18 -0.49
N ILE A 321 -16.71 -16.98 -0.09
CA ILE A 321 -16.73 -15.76 -0.91
C ILE A 321 -15.88 -14.71 -0.20
N LEU A 322 -14.86 -14.21 -0.89
CA LEU A 322 -14.01 -13.12 -0.37
C LEU A 322 -14.48 -11.77 -0.92
N ILE A 323 -14.57 -10.79 -0.02
CA ILE A 323 -15.08 -9.44 -0.30
C ILE A 323 -14.09 -8.39 0.24
N PRO A 324 -13.56 -7.47 -0.58
CA PRO A 324 -12.75 -6.36 -0.07
C PRO A 324 -13.65 -5.34 0.63
N GLU A 325 -13.20 -4.75 1.74
CA GLU A 325 -14.00 -3.75 2.48
C GLU A 325 -14.35 -2.50 1.63
N GLY A 326 -13.51 -2.15 0.67
CA GLY A 326 -13.73 -1.03 -0.26
C GLY A 326 -14.69 -1.33 -1.41
N LEU A 327 -15.31 -2.51 -1.46
CA LEU A 327 -16.26 -2.87 -2.52
C LEU A 327 -17.39 -1.84 -2.63
N VAL A 328 -17.87 -1.28 -1.52
CA VAL A 328 -18.96 -0.27 -1.50
C VAL A 328 -18.60 0.98 -2.30
N GLU A 329 -17.35 1.45 -2.24
CA GLU A 329 -16.91 2.60 -3.04
C GLU A 329 -16.65 2.24 -4.51
N SER A 330 -16.60 0.95 -4.84
CA SER A 330 -16.42 0.47 -6.21
C SER A 330 -17.75 0.31 -6.96
N ILE A 331 -18.86 0.12 -6.23
CA ILE A 331 -20.20 0.04 -6.79
C ILE A 331 -20.67 1.47 -7.12
N PRO A 332 -20.94 1.82 -8.39
CA PRO A 332 -21.20 3.20 -8.80
C PRO A 332 -22.34 3.89 -8.04
N GLU A 333 -23.43 3.16 -7.79
CA GLU A 333 -24.62 3.72 -7.13
C GLU A 333 -24.42 3.94 -5.64
N MET A 334 -23.71 3.03 -4.97
CA MET A 334 -23.33 3.18 -3.57
C MET A 334 -22.30 4.31 -3.39
N TYR A 335 -21.33 4.42 -4.31
CA TYR A 335 -20.36 5.50 -4.30
C TYR A 335 -21.04 6.86 -4.48
N ALA A 336 -21.96 7.00 -5.43
CA ALA A 336 -22.70 8.23 -5.64
C ALA A 336 -23.53 8.64 -4.41
N LEU A 337 -24.22 7.68 -3.78
CA LEU A 337 -24.95 7.89 -2.53
C LEU A 337 -24.02 8.37 -1.39
N LEU A 338 -22.86 7.73 -1.22
CA LEU A 338 -21.87 8.13 -0.21
C LEU A 338 -21.35 9.55 -0.46
N GLN A 339 -21.06 9.92 -1.71
CA GLN A 339 -20.60 11.27 -2.04
C GLN A 339 -21.66 12.33 -1.72
N GLU A 340 -22.93 12.04 -2.02
CA GLU A 340 -24.04 12.95 -1.72
C GLU A 340 -24.22 13.10 -0.20
N ILE A 341 -24.21 12.01 0.57
CA ILE A 341 -24.25 12.03 2.04
C ILE A 341 -23.10 12.88 2.61
N HIS A 342 -21.87 12.69 2.11
CA HIS A 342 -20.71 13.45 2.56
C HIS A 342 -20.80 14.94 2.20
N GLU A 343 -21.40 15.29 1.06
CA GLU A 343 -21.64 16.68 0.69
C GLU A 343 -22.65 17.36 1.61
N LEU A 344 -23.74 16.67 1.96
CA LEU A 344 -24.73 17.16 2.94
C LEU A 344 -24.09 17.38 4.31
N TYR A 345 -23.21 16.48 4.75
CA TYR A 345 -22.41 16.65 5.97
C TYR A 345 -21.54 17.92 5.91
N ARG A 346 -20.85 18.16 4.79
CA ARG A 346 -20.02 19.35 4.59
C ARG A 346 -20.84 20.64 4.61
N SER A 347 -22.10 20.58 4.16
CA SER A 347 -23.04 21.70 4.24
C SER A 347 -23.65 21.90 5.64
N GLY A 348 -23.22 21.12 6.65
CA GLY A 348 -23.65 21.28 8.04
C GLY A 348 -25.01 20.65 8.36
N ILE A 349 -25.51 19.77 7.48
CA ILE A 349 -26.77 19.05 7.73
C ILE A 349 -26.50 17.93 8.73
N PRO A 350 -27.26 17.84 9.84
CA PRO A 350 -27.07 16.81 10.84
C PRO A 350 -27.59 15.45 10.32
N ALA A 351 -27.00 14.36 10.83
CA ALA A 351 -27.21 12.99 10.35
C ALA A 351 -28.69 12.58 10.24
N ASP A 352 -29.52 13.03 11.18
CA ASP A 352 -30.95 12.73 11.27
C ASP A 352 -31.78 13.38 10.15
N LYS A 353 -31.24 14.41 9.49
CA LYS A 353 -31.90 15.14 8.40
C LYS A 353 -31.32 14.81 7.02
N ILE A 354 -30.29 13.99 6.94
CA ILE A 354 -29.66 13.67 5.65
C ILE A 354 -30.64 12.98 4.71
N SER A 355 -31.39 11.99 5.19
CA SER A 355 -32.34 11.21 4.37
C SER A 355 -33.42 12.06 3.68
N SER A 356 -33.86 13.16 4.29
CA SER A 356 -34.86 14.06 3.72
C SER A 356 -34.30 15.10 2.73
N ASN A 357 -32.96 15.20 2.62
CA ASN A 357 -32.26 16.11 1.72
C ASN A 357 -31.55 15.38 0.57
N LEU A 358 -31.68 14.05 0.49
CA LEU A 358 -31.17 13.25 -0.62
C LEU A 358 -31.99 13.48 -1.90
N SER A 359 -31.30 13.40 -3.04
CA SER A 359 -31.90 13.38 -4.36
C SER A 359 -32.89 12.21 -4.50
N PRO A 360 -33.92 12.30 -5.37
CA PRO A 360 -34.92 11.25 -5.49
C PRO A 360 -34.34 9.86 -5.78
N TRP A 361 -33.25 9.80 -6.55
CA TRP A 361 -32.55 8.56 -6.87
C TRP A 361 -31.76 8.01 -5.68
N ALA A 362 -31.02 8.87 -4.99
CA ALA A 362 -30.31 8.49 -3.77
C ALA A 362 -31.28 8.04 -2.66
N THR A 363 -32.43 8.69 -2.52
CA THR A 363 -33.50 8.30 -1.58
C THR A 363 -34.05 6.91 -1.91
N ALA A 364 -34.31 6.61 -3.18
CA ALA A 364 -34.81 5.28 -3.58
C ALA A 364 -33.80 4.17 -3.23
N LEU A 365 -32.51 4.37 -3.54
CA LEU A 365 -31.46 3.43 -3.16
C LEU A 365 -31.31 3.34 -1.64
N PHE A 366 -31.27 4.48 -0.95
CA PHE A 366 -31.17 4.52 0.50
C PHE A 366 -32.31 3.74 1.13
N GLU A 367 -33.55 3.92 0.67
CA GLU A 367 -34.72 3.22 1.20
C GLU A 367 -34.72 1.71 0.94
N PHE A 368 -34.18 1.27 -0.20
CA PHE A 368 -33.97 -0.14 -0.52
C PHE A 368 -33.00 -0.83 0.46
N LEU A 369 -32.02 -0.11 1.00
CA LEU A 369 -31.00 -0.71 1.87
C LEU A 369 -31.59 -1.14 3.23
N PRO A 370 -31.05 -2.22 3.82
CA PRO A 370 -31.45 -2.65 5.17
C PRO A 370 -31.19 -1.57 6.23
N PRO A 371 -31.98 -1.54 7.34
CA PRO A 371 -31.84 -0.52 8.38
C PRO A 371 -30.43 -0.41 9.01
N PHE A 372 -29.69 -1.51 9.11
CA PHE A 372 -28.34 -1.50 9.67
C PHE A 372 -27.35 -0.78 8.73
N ILE A 373 -27.42 -1.03 7.42
CA ILE A 373 -26.60 -0.33 6.42
C ILE A 373 -26.95 1.15 6.35
N LYS A 374 -28.23 1.51 6.38
CA LYS A 374 -28.66 2.93 6.43
C LYS A 374 -27.94 3.68 7.55
N LYS A 375 -27.86 3.09 8.75
CA LYS A 375 -27.18 3.68 9.91
C LYS A 375 -25.66 3.80 9.70
N GLU A 376 -25.03 2.78 9.13
CA GLU A 376 -23.58 2.76 8.88
C GLU A 376 -23.14 3.76 7.81
N LEU A 377 -23.94 3.94 6.75
CA LEU A 377 -23.67 4.95 5.70
C LEU A 377 -23.80 6.39 6.20
N LEU A 378 -24.61 6.60 7.25
CA LEU A 378 -24.77 7.91 7.89
C LEU A 378 -23.67 8.21 8.91
N LEU A 379 -22.64 7.38 9.09
CA LEU A 379 -21.51 7.75 9.94
C LEU A 379 -20.75 8.95 9.36
N SER A 380 -20.19 9.79 10.25
CA SER A 380 -19.37 10.92 9.80
C SER A 380 -18.13 10.42 9.04
N PRO A 381 -17.66 11.13 7.99
CA PRO A 381 -16.45 10.75 7.27
C PRO A 381 -15.20 10.67 8.17
N GLU A 382 -14.18 9.93 7.75
CA GLU A 382 -12.85 9.98 8.35
C GLU A 382 -12.17 11.33 8.12
N SER A 383 -11.03 11.59 8.77
CA SER A 383 -10.32 12.88 8.71
C SER A 383 -9.83 13.26 7.30
N ASP A 384 -9.67 12.29 6.38
CA ASP A 384 -9.39 12.54 4.95
C ASP A 384 -10.65 12.69 4.10
N ASN A 385 -11.83 12.72 4.71
CA ASN A 385 -13.15 12.73 4.07
C ASN A 385 -13.51 11.42 3.35
N SER A 386 -12.78 10.32 3.58
CA SER A 386 -13.21 9.00 3.10
C SER A 386 -14.29 8.40 4.00
N ALA A 387 -15.06 7.46 3.45
CA ALA A 387 -16.07 6.75 4.24
C ALA A 387 -15.38 5.86 5.28
N GLN A 388 -16.05 5.59 6.40
CA GLN A 388 -15.58 4.62 7.41
C GLN A 388 -15.80 3.18 6.92
N LEU A 389 -15.10 2.77 5.85
CA LEU A 389 -15.33 1.50 5.15
C LEU A 389 -15.29 0.27 6.08
N SER A 390 -14.42 0.30 7.09
CA SER A 390 -14.33 -0.80 8.07
C SER A 390 -15.61 -0.98 8.91
N GLN A 391 -16.44 0.06 9.04
CA GLN A 391 -17.71 0.04 9.77
C GLN A 391 -18.91 -0.36 8.89
N ILE A 392 -18.76 -0.36 7.56
CA ILE A 392 -19.84 -0.73 6.64
C ILE A 392 -19.80 -2.25 6.44
N GLU A 393 -20.80 -2.94 6.98
CA GLU A 393 -20.92 -4.41 7.01
C GLU A 393 -21.36 -4.99 5.65
N THR A 394 -20.53 -4.77 4.63
CA THR A 394 -20.77 -5.11 3.22
C THR A 394 -21.03 -6.60 3.00
N GLU A 395 -20.34 -7.46 3.74
CA GLU A 395 -20.55 -8.91 3.78
C GLU A 395 -21.96 -9.27 4.22
N LYS A 396 -22.51 -8.55 5.22
CA LYS A 396 -23.85 -8.79 5.73
C LYS A 396 -24.91 -8.23 4.79
N LEU A 397 -24.64 -7.08 4.17
CA LEU A 397 -25.48 -6.52 3.10
C LEU A 397 -25.65 -7.55 1.98
N LEU A 398 -24.53 -8.06 1.43
CA LEU A 398 -24.58 -9.02 0.34
C LEU A 398 -25.20 -10.35 0.78
N ALA A 399 -24.87 -10.86 1.96
CA ALA A 399 -25.49 -12.08 2.49
C ALA A 399 -27.01 -11.95 2.61
N HIS A 400 -27.51 -10.81 3.10
CA HIS A 400 -28.93 -10.54 3.24
C HIS A 400 -29.64 -10.47 1.88
N LEU A 401 -29.08 -9.73 0.93
CA LEU A 401 -29.66 -9.62 -0.42
C LEU A 401 -29.66 -10.96 -1.17
N VAL A 402 -28.60 -11.76 -1.01
CA VAL A 402 -28.52 -13.10 -1.57
C VAL A 402 -29.55 -14.02 -0.92
N GLU A 403 -29.74 -13.95 0.40
CA GLU A 403 -30.76 -14.75 1.10
C GLU A 403 -32.17 -14.43 0.58
N GLU A 404 -32.54 -13.16 0.45
CA GLU A 404 -33.84 -12.73 -0.11
C GLU A 404 -34.06 -13.21 -1.55
N GLU A 405 -33.04 -13.07 -2.42
CA GLU A 405 -33.12 -13.50 -3.81
C GLU A 405 -33.16 -15.04 -3.92
N MET A 406 -32.43 -15.78 -3.09
CA MET A 406 -32.47 -17.23 -3.06
C MET A 406 -33.82 -17.76 -2.56
N GLU A 407 -34.43 -17.11 -1.57
CA GLU A 407 -35.80 -17.44 -1.14
C GLU A 407 -36.81 -17.21 -2.26
N LYS A 408 -36.68 -16.10 -3.00
CA LYS A 408 -37.51 -15.82 -4.16
C LYS A 408 -37.36 -16.90 -5.25
N ARG A 409 -36.13 -17.25 -5.63
CA ARG A 409 -35.86 -18.34 -6.59
C ARG A 409 -36.40 -19.69 -6.14
N THR A 410 -36.39 -19.95 -4.83
CA THR A 410 -36.99 -21.15 -4.25
C THR A 410 -38.51 -21.16 -4.41
N LYS A 411 -39.18 -20.04 -4.13
CA LYS A 411 -40.64 -19.87 -4.30
C LYS A 411 -41.07 -19.98 -5.77
N GLU A 412 -40.23 -19.48 -6.68
CA GLU A 412 -40.44 -19.57 -8.14
C GLU A 412 -40.08 -20.95 -8.73
N GLY A 413 -39.43 -21.82 -7.95
CA GLY A 413 -39.02 -23.16 -8.38
C GLY A 413 -37.78 -23.20 -9.29
N THR A 414 -37.09 -22.07 -9.48
CA THR A 414 -35.87 -21.95 -10.28
C THR A 414 -34.63 -22.44 -9.52
N TYR A 415 -34.67 -22.41 -8.19
CA TYR A 415 -33.67 -23.04 -7.32
C TYR A 415 -34.24 -24.28 -6.62
N LYS A 416 -33.54 -25.41 -6.74
CA LYS A 416 -33.94 -26.71 -6.17
C LYS A 416 -32.93 -27.27 -5.15
N GLY A 417 -31.95 -26.46 -4.75
CA GLY A 417 -30.94 -26.87 -3.77
C GLY A 417 -31.44 -26.80 -2.34
N LYS A 418 -30.54 -27.04 -1.38
CA LYS A 418 -30.84 -26.88 0.06
C LYS A 418 -31.06 -25.41 0.43
N LYS A 419 -31.73 -25.16 1.57
CA LYS A 419 -31.87 -23.81 2.13
C LYS A 419 -30.50 -23.14 2.22
N PHE A 420 -30.40 -21.95 1.63
CA PHE A 420 -29.22 -21.10 1.72
C PHE A 420 -29.01 -20.63 3.16
N ASN A 421 -27.78 -20.75 3.68
CA ASN A 421 -27.40 -20.24 4.99
C ASN A 421 -26.06 -19.52 4.87
N ALA A 422 -26.05 -18.23 5.23
CA ALA A 422 -24.84 -17.41 5.20
C ALA A 422 -24.18 -17.32 6.58
N VAL A 423 -22.84 -17.28 6.60
CA VAL A 423 -22.04 -16.96 7.79
C VAL A 423 -21.08 -15.83 7.42
N CYS A 424 -21.11 -14.74 8.17
CA CYS A 424 -20.33 -13.55 7.88
C CYS A 424 -19.11 -13.43 8.79
N HIS A 425 -17.96 -13.06 8.22
CA HIS A 425 -16.73 -12.77 8.94
C HIS A 425 -16.10 -11.47 8.42
N PHE A 426 -15.43 -10.73 9.30
CA PHE A 426 -14.59 -9.60 8.92
C PHE A 426 -13.18 -9.77 9.47
N PHE A 427 -12.20 -9.86 8.57
CA PHE A 427 -10.79 -10.02 8.93
C PHE A 427 -9.95 -8.78 8.63
N GLY A 428 -9.17 -8.36 9.63
CA GLY A 428 -8.21 -7.26 9.51
C GLY A 428 -7.56 -6.89 10.83
N TYR A 429 -8.37 -6.61 11.86
CA TYR A 429 -7.89 -6.16 13.18
C TYR A 429 -6.95 -7.17 13.86
N GLN A 430 -7.25 -8.45 13.74
CA GLN A 430 -6.44 -9.54 14.28
C GLN A 430 -5.11 -9.71 13.53
N ALA A 431 -5.07 -9.43 12.23
CA ALA A 431 -3.88 -9.62 11.40
C ALA A 431 -2.88 -8.47 11.56
N ARG A 432 -3.36 -7.22 11.64
CA ARG A 432 -2.48 -6.03 11.74
C ARG A 432 -1.65 -5.94 13.04
N GLY A 433 -2.03 -6.69 14.07
CA GLY A 433 -1.29 -6.79 15.34
C GLY A 433 -0.43 -8.05 15.46
N SER A 434 -0.37 -8.88 14.43
CA SER A 434 0.36 -10.15 14.44
C SER A 434 1.87 -9.96 14.49
N LEU A 435 2.57 -10.99 14.97
CA LEU A 435 4.02 -11.06 14.86
C LEU A 435 4.45 -11.01 13.38
N PRO A 436 5.39 -10.14 13.00
CA PRO A 436 5.85 -10.03 11.62
C PRO A 436 6.53 -11.32 11.13
N SER A 437 6.29 -11.63 9.86
CA SER A 437 7.03 -12.66 9.13
C SER A 437 8.51 -12.32 9.03
N LYS A 438 9.36 -13.30 8.68
CA LYS A 438 10.79 -13.04 8.46
C LYS A 438 11.02 -12.03 7.34
N PHE A 439 10.22 -12.10 6.28
CA PHE A 439 10.26 -11.14 5.18
C PHE A 439 9.99 -9.72 5.68
N ASP A 440 8.91 -9.49 6.43
CA ASP A 440 8.59 -8.15 6.95
C ASP A 440 9.60 -7.68 8.01
N CYS A 441 10.15 -8.59 8.82
CA CYS A 441 11.25 -8.28 9.74
C CYS A 441 12.48 -7.75 9.00
N ASP A 442 12.94 -8.48 7.98
CA ASP A 442 14.11 -8.14 7.17
C ASP A 442 13.86 -6.85 6.39
N TYR A 443 12.73 -6.77 5.67
CA TYR A 443 12.39 -5.61 4.85
C TYR A 443 12.27 -4.32 5.67
N ALA A 444 11.57 -4.36 6.80
CA ALA A 444 11.42 -3.22 7.69
C ALA A 444 12.77 -2.76 8.27
N TYR A 445 13.58 -3.71 8.75
CA TYR A 445 14.90 -3.42 9.30
C TYR A 445 15.81 -2.76 8.26
N VAL A 446 15.81 -3.28 7.03
CA VAL A 446 16.55 -2.72 5.89
C VAL A 446 16.10 -1.30 5.58
N LEU A 447 14.80 -1.03 5.53
CA LEU A 447 14.28 0.32 5.28
C LEU A 447 14.70 1.32 6.37
N GLY A 448 14.78 0.89 7.64
CA GLY A 448 15.32 1.70 8.73
C GLY A 448 16.79 2.08 8.51
N HIS A 449 17.62 1.12 8.07
CA HIS A 449 19.03 1.38 7.70
C HIS A 449 19.14 2.35 6.52
N ILE A 450 18.27 2.20 5.51
CA ILE A 450 18.23 3.10 4.35
C ILE A 450 17.92 4.54 4.78
N CYS A 451 17.00 4.75 5.72
CA CYS A 451 16.71 6.09 6.24
C CYS A 451 17.97 6.78 6.78
N ARG A 452 18.82 6.05 7.51
CA ARG A 452 20.10 6.61 7.97
C ARG A 452 21.03 6.96 6.81
N HIS A 453 21.08 6.15 5.74
CA HIS A 453 21.92 6.41 4.57
C HIS A 453 21.44 7.63 3.77
N ILE A 454 20.11 7.80 3.63
CA ILE A 454 19.47 8.99 3.04
C ILE A 454 19.89 10.25 3.80
N LEU A 455 19.80 10.22 5.14
CA LEU A 455 20.21 11.33 5.99
C LEU A 455 21.72 11.60 5.90
N ALA A 456 22.56 10.56 5.81
CA ALA A 456 24.01 10.71 5.61
C ALA A 456 24.33 11.48 4.32
N ALA A 457 23.61 11.15 3.25
CA ALA A 457 23.75 11.78 1.95
C ALA A 457 23.07 13.16 1.85
N GLY A 458 22.43 13.64 2.94
CA GLY A 458 21.80 14.96 3.01
C GLY A 458 20.52 15.11 2.19
N LEU A 459 19.88 13.99 1.81
CA LEU A 459 18.73 13.99 0.90
C LEU A 459 17.45 14.41 1.63
N ASN A 460 16.71 15.37 1.07
CA ASN A 460 15.41 15.83 1.57
C ASN A 460 14.28 15.42 0.62
N GLY A 461 13.17 14.91 1.15
CA GLY A 461 11.99 14.60 0.33
C GLY A 461 12.07 13.26 -0.39
N TYR A 462 12.70 12.27 0.24
CA TYR A 462 12.91 10.93 -0.32
C TYR A 462 12.18 9.85 0.45
N MET A 463 11.71 8.84 -0.27
CA MET A 463 11.25 7.57 0.28
C MET A 463 12.39 6.55 0.25
N ALA A 464 12.54 5.78 1.33
CA ALA A 464 13.40 4.61 1.36
C ALA A 464 12.84 3.50 0.47
N THR A 465 13.66 2.94 -0.43
CA THR A 465 13.22 1.94 -1.40
C THR A 465 14.13 0.72 -1.45
N VAL A 466 13.52 -0.44 -1.67
CA VAL A 466 14.23 -1.70 -1.94
C VAL A 466 13.59 -2.34 -3.16
N THR A 467 14.43 -2.79 -4.08
CA THR A 467 14.00 -3.57 -5.24
C THR A 467 14.64 -4.96 -5.20
N ASN A 468 14.11 -5.86 -6.00
CA ASN A 468 14.47 -7.27 -6.07
C ASN A 468 14.02 -8.08 -4.85
N LEU A 469 12.88 -7.72 -4.24
CA LEU A 469 12.38 -8.29 -2.99
C LEU A 469 11.97 -9.76 -3.11
N LYS A 470 11.67 -10.25 -4.32
CA LYS A 470 11.41 -11.68 -4.58
C LYS A 470 12.63 -12.58 -4.41
N ASN A 471 13.84 -12.01 -4.41
CA ASN A 471 15.09 -12.73 -4.23
C ASN A 471 15.57 -12.69 -2.78
N SER A 472 16.60 -13.47 -2.45
CA SER A 472 17.22 -13.43 -1.12
C SER A 472 17.79 -12.04 -0.80
N VAL A 473 17.84 -11.71 0.49
CA VAL A 473 18.24 -10.38 1.01
C VAL A 473 19.60 -9.91 0.47
N ASN A 474 20.53 -10.84 0.22
CA ASN A 474 21.84 -10.54 -0.36
C ASN A 474 21.79 -9.95 -1.78
N HIS A 475 20.68 -10.15 -2.50
CA HIS A 475 20.45 -9.64 -3.84
C HIS A 475 19.52 -8.43 -3.87
N TRP A 476 19.06 -7.96 -2.72
CA TRP A 476 18.25 -6.75 -2.64
C TRP A 476 19.08 -5.53 -3.00
N LYS A 477 18.47 -4.62 -3.77
CA LYS A 477 19.09 -3.36 -4.17
C LYS A 477 18.42 -2.24 -3.39
N CYS A 478 19.21 -1.56 -2.57
CA CYS A 478 18.75 -0.47 -1.71
C CYS A 478 18.96 0.89 -2.39
N GLY A 479 17.99 1.77 -2.23
CA GLY A 479 18.06 3.12 -2.78
C GLY A 479 17.10 4.08 -2.10
N ALA A 480 16.94 5.23 -2.73
CA ALA A 480 15.95 6.22 -2.35
C ALA A 480 15.37 6.88 -3.59
N ALA A 481 14.05 7.07 -3.60
CA ALA A 481 13.33 7.74 -4.66
C ALA A 481 12.67 9.03 -4.13
N PRO A 482 12.77 10.16 -4.84
CA PRO A 482 12.14 11.40 -4.41
C PRO A 482 10.61 11.26 -4.47
N PHE A 483 9.91 11.83 -3.48
CA PHE A 483 8.44 11.74 -3.41
C PHE A 483 7.77 12.26 -4.68
N THR A 484 8.32 13.32 -5.26
CA THR A 484 7.80 13.98 -6.48
C THR A 484 7.73 13.06 -7.69
N ALA A 485 8.58 12.03 -7.77
CA ALA A 485 8.53 11.01 -8.81
C ALA A 485 7.30 10.08 -8.68
N MET A 486 6.72 9.99 -7.48
CA MET A 486 5.58 9.14 -7.14
C MET A 486 4.24 9.93 -7.05
N LEU A 487 4.27 11.26 -7.16
CA LEU A 487 3.07 12.09 -7.12
C LEU A 487 2.30 12.05 -8.44
N SER A 488 0.98 12.14 -8.35
CA SER A 488 0.10 12.46 -9.48
C SER A 488 -1.10 13.30 -9.04
N VAL A 489 -1.80 13.92 -9.99
CA VAL A 489 -2.98 14.73 -9.75
C VAL A 489 -4.21 13.99 -10.31
N ARG A 490 -5.03 13.41 -9.42
CA ARG A 490 -6.33 12.85 -9.84
C ARG A 490 -7.29 13.99 -10.18
N LYS A 491 -7.95 13.87 -11.34
CA LYS A 491 -8.92 14.85 -11.84
C LYS A 491 -10.25 14.69 -11.11
N TYR A 492 -10.65 15.67 -10.30
CA TYR A 492 -12.07 15.86 -9.99
C TYR A 492 -12.70 16.54 -11.21
N THR A 493 -13.36 15.77 -12.08
CA THR A 493 -14.07 16.35 -13.22
C THR A 493 -15.31 17.10 -12.74
N ARG A 494 -15.28 18.43 -12.80
CA ARG A 494 -16.48 19.24 -13.04
C ARG A 494 -16.64 19.41 -14.56
N GLY A 495 -17.21 18.40 -15.21
CA GLY A 495 -17.58 18.43 -16.63
C GLY A 495 -16.42 18.41 -17.65
N PRO A 496 -16.75 18.31 -18.96
CA PRO A 496 -15.76 18.31 -20.03
C PRO A 496 -15.16 19.71 -20.21
N GLY A 497 -13.84 19.85 -20.03
CA GLY A 497 -13.11 21.12 -20.25
C GLY A 497 -12.69 21.88 -18.98
N GLY A 498 -12.99 21.37 -17.79
CA GLY A 498 -12.53 21.97 -16.53
C GLY A 498 -11.03 21.78 -16.28
N ILE A 499 -10.36 22.82 -15.76
CA ILE A 499 -8.99 22.75 -15.25
C ILE A 499 -8.95 21.68 -14.13
N PRO A 500 -7.96 20.77 -14.10
CA PRO A 500 -7.82 19.81 -13.00
C PRO A 500 -7.68 20.55 -11.67
N VAL A 501 -8.68 20.46 -10.79
CA VAL A 501 -8.60 20.94 -9.40
C VAL A 501 -8.27 19.74 -8.52
N GLY A 502 -6.99 19.52 -8.24
CA GLY A 502 -6.53 18.47 -7.34
C GLY A 502 -5.14 18.80 -6.82
N LYS A 503 -4.90 18.56 -5.52
CA LYS A 503 -3.55 18.67 -4.95
C LYS A 503 -2.72 17.44 -5.35
N PRO A 504 -1.44 17.59 -5.72
CA PRO A 504 -0.58 16.44 -5.95
C PRO A 504 -0.48 15.56 -4.70
N ALA A 505 -0.61 14.25 -4.89
CA ALA A 505 -0.51 13.27 -3.82
C ALA A 505 0.02 11.93 -4.37
N ILE A 506 0.50 11.07 -3.47
CA ILE A 506 0.74 9.67 -3.74
C ILE A 506 -0.59 8.95 -3.56
N HIS A 507 -1.05 8.29 -4.61
CA HIS A 507 -2.35 7.62 -4.60
C HIS A 507 -2.19 6.11 -4.34
N PRO A 508 -3.10 5.50 -3.57
CA PRO A 508 -3.21 4.04 -3.49
C PRO A 508 -3.31 3.39 -4.87
N ALA A 509 -2.50 2.35 -5.08
CA ALA A 509 -2.49 1.51 -6.25
C ALA A 509 -3.52 0.38 -6.09
N ALA A 510 -4.46 0.34 -7.04
CA ALA A 510 -5.43 -0.73 -7.16
C ALA A 510 -4.81 -1.97 -7.83
N VAL A 511 -5.54 -3.09 -7.80
CA VAL A 511 -5.16 -4.30 -8.54
C VAL A 511 -5.09 -3.98 -10.05
N ASP A 512 -3.96 -4.34 -10.68
CA ASP A 512 -3.85 -4.27 -12.14
C ASP A 512 -4.58 -5.46 -12.77
N LEU A 513 -5.74 -5.20 -13.40
CA LEU A 513 -6.54 -6.20 -14.12
C LEU A 513 -5.85 -6.73 -15.41
N ARG A 514 -4.63 -6.26 -15.71
CA ARG A 514 -3.75 -6.83 -16.73
C ARG A 514 -2.46 -7.41 -16.14
N GLY A 515 -2.34 -7.39 -14.82
CA GLY A 515 -1.18 -7.90 -14.09
C GLY A 515 -1.21 -9.43 -13.97
N LYS A 516 -0.02 -10.01 -13.81
CA LYS A 516 0.16 -11.48 -13.68
C LYS A 516 -0.56 -12.09 -12.49
N SER A 517 -0.63 -11.37 -11.36
CA SER A 517 -1.33 -11.81 -10.15
C SER A 517 -2.82 -12.02 -10.41
N TYR A 518 -3.44 -11.08 -11.13
CA TYR A 518 -4.85 -11.17 -11.53
C TYR A 518 -5.07 -12.23 -12.61
N GLU A 519 -4.18 -12.33 -13.59
CA GLU A 519 -4.21 -13.38 -14.62
C GLU A 519 -4.20 -14.78 -13.99
N LEU A 520 -3.32 -15.03 -13.01
CA LEU A 520 -3.26 -16.29 -12.28
C LEU A 520 -4.56 -16.65 -11.56
N TRP A 521 -5.26 -15.64 -11.01
CA TRP A 521 -6.58 -15.84 -10.41
C TRP A 521 -7.63 -16.16 -11.48
N ARG A 522 -7.69 -15.34 -12.53
CA ARG A 522 -8.66 -15.47 -13.64
C ARG A 522 -8.61 -16.85 -14.30
N GLU A 523 -7.42 -17.39 -14.53
CA GLU A 523 -7.23 -18.73 -15.11
C GLU A 523 -7.84 -19.85 -14.26
N LYS A 524 -7.90 -19.67 -12.94
CA LYS A 524 -8.38 -20.69 -11.99
C LYS A 524 -9.81 -20.46 -11.52
N ALA A 525 -10.31 -19.23 -11.60
CA ALA A 525 -11.58 -18.81 -10.98
C ALA A 525 -12.77 -19.71 -11.36
N ALA A 526 -12.92 -20.06 -12.64
CA ALA A 526 -14.01 -20.93 -13.09
C ALA A 526 -13.95 -22.34 -12.50
N ALA A 527 -12.75 -22.91 -12.39
CA ALA A 527 -12.55 -24.23 -11.77
C ALA A 527 -12.78 -24.16 -10.26
N LEU A 528 -12.22 -23.15 -9.57
CA LEU A 528 -12.39 -22.93 -8.13
C LEU A 528 -13.85 -22.70 -7.71
N LEU A 529 -14.65 -22.11 -8.59
CA LEU A 529 -16.07 -21.88 -8.36
C LEU A 529 -16.83 -23.20 -8.15
N LEU A 530 -16.56 -24.21 -8.98
CA LEU A 530 -17.28 -25.48 -8.97
C LEU A 530 -16.57 -26.57 -8.16
N GLU A 531 -15.24 -26.57 -8.18
CA GLU A 531 -14.41 -27.56 -7.50
C GLU A 531 -13.96 -27.08 -6.13
N ASP A 532 -13.84 -27.99 -5.17
CA ASP A 532 -13.38 -27.63 -3.82
C ASP A 532 -11.86 -27.81 -3.73
N MET A 533 -11.10 -27.04 -4.53
CA MET A 533 -9.63 -27.07 -4.57
C MET A 533 -8.99 -26.13 -3.53
N TYR A 534 -9.56 -26.10 -2.33
CA TYR A 534 -9.09 -25.27 -1.23
C TYR A 534 -7.64 -25.60 -0.86
N ARG A 535 -6.86 -24.58 -0.53
CA ARG A 535 -5.48 -24.74 -0.04
C ARG A 535 -5.38 -24.25 1.38
N ASN A 536 -4.53 -24.90 2.17
CA ASN A 536 -4.21 -24.47 3.52
C ASN A 536 -2.71 -24.16 3.61
N PRO A 537 -2.31 -22.87 3.67
CA PRO A 537 -0.90 -22.48 3.82
C PRO A 537 -0.38 -22.75 5.24
N GLY A 538 -1.26 -23.08 6.19
CA GLY A 538 -0.92 -23.24 7.60
C GLY A 538 -0.66 -21.91 8.31
N PRO A 539 -0.32 -21.97 9.61
CA PRO A 539 0.08 -20.78 10.36
C PRO A 539 1.40 -20.19 9.86
N LEU A 540 1.59 -18.89 10.08
CA LEU A 540 2.87 -18.23 9.85
C LEU A 540 3.99 -18.98 10.59
N GLN A 541 4.97 -19.48 9.84
CA GLN A 541 6.16 -20.14 10.37
C GLN A 541 7.31 -19.15 10.49
N PHE A 542 8.06 -19.23 11.59
CA PHE A 542 9.25 -18.39 11.83
C PHE A 542 10.58 -19.13 11.62
N GLU A 543 10.52 -20.45 11.46
CA GLU A 543 11.66 -21.34 11.21
C GLU A 543 11.21 -22.49 10.29
N GLY A 544 12.16 -23.13 9.62
CA GLY A 544 11.92 -24.30 8.78
C GLY A 544 11.45 -23.99 7.35
N PRO A 545 11.20 -25.04 6.54
CA PRO A 545 10.78 -24.88 5.15
C PRO A 545 9.49 -24.07 5.05
N GLY A 546 9.47 -23.06 4.17
CA GLY A 546 8.31 -22.21 3.94
C GLY A 546 8.27 -20.91 4.74
N SER A 547 9.10 -20.74 5.78
CA SER A 547 9.15 -19.49 6.56
C SER A 547 9.58 -18.25 5.75
N ASP A 548 10.35 -18.50 4.69
CA ASP A 548 10.98 -17.46 3.86
C ASP A 548 10.23 -17.21 2.54
N LEU A 549 9.08 -17.88 2.32
CA LEU A 549 8.28 -17.68 1.11
C LEU A 549 7.63 -16.29 1.12
N PRO A 550 7.88 -15.44 0.11
CA PRO A 550 7.14 -14.18 -0.03
C PRO A 550 5.70 -14.43 -0.51
N THR A 551 4.91 -13.37 -0.60
CA THR A 551 3.59 -13.41 -1.23
C THR A 551 3.65 -13.88 -2.68
N ILE A 552 2.56 -14.50 -3.14
CA ILE A 552 2.43 -14.98 -4.52
C ILE A 552 2.48 -13.80 -5.48
N SER A 553 1.77 -12.71 -5.18
CA SER A 553 1.79 -11.47 -5.95
C SER A 553 3.20 -10.92 -6.16
N LEU A 554 4.03 -10.84 -5.10
CA LEU A 554 5.42 -10.38 -5.23
C LEU A 554 6.27 -11.34 -6.08
N SER A 555 6.01 -12.65 -5.97
CA SER A 555 6.77 -13.69 -6.68
C SER A 555 6.51 -13.70 -8.19
N VAL A 556 5.26 -13.47 -8.60
CA VAL A 556 4.87 -13.56 -10.01
C VAL A 556 5.06 -12.25 -10.77
N GLU A 557 5.00 -11.12 -10.08
CA GLU A 557 5.17 -9.82 -10.70
C GLU A 557 6.63 -9.58 -11.10
N ASP A 558 6.81 -9.02 -12.30
CA ASP A 558 8.13 -8.66 -12.81
C ASP A 558 8.31 -7.15 -12.75
N GLN A 559 8.81 -6.69 -11.60
CA GLN A 559 8.99 -5.28 -11.29
C GLN A 559 10.45 -4.80 -11.33
N ASP A 560 11.30 -5.38 -12.20
CA ASP A 560 12.67 -4.87 -12.40
C ASP A 560 12.67 -3.62 -13.29
N TYR A 561 12.00 -2.55 -12.85
CA TYR A 561 11.90 -1.28 -13.57
C TYR A 561 13.28 -0.69 -13.86
N MET A 562 14.14 -0.64 -12.84
CA MET A 562 15.50 -0.10 -12.97
C MET A 562 16.39 -0.98 -13.86
N GLY A 563 16.27 -2.30 -13.78
CA GLY A 563 16.98 -3.20 -14.69
C GLY A 563 16.53 -3.03 -16.14
N ARG A 564 15.25 -2.77 -16.40
CA ARG A 564 14.73 -2.45 -17.74
C ARG A 564 15.27 -1.12 -18.27
N ILE A 565 15.37 -0.08 -17.44
CA ILE A 565 16.04 1.18 -17.81
C ILE A 565 17.50 0.92 -18.17
N LYS A 566 18.24 0.17 -17.34
CA LYS A 566 19.64 -0.16 -17.60
C LYS A 566 19.81 -0.94 -18.91
N LYS A 567 18.88 -1.87 -19.21
CA LYS A 567 18.86 -2.60 -20.47
C LYS A 567 18.59 -1.69 -21.68
N LEU A 568 17.69 -0.70 -21.54
CA LEU A 568 17.47 0.32 -22.56
C LEU A 568 18.74 1.14 -22.82
N GLN A 569 19.42 1.60 -21.76
CA GLN A 569 20.70 2.32 -21.87
C GLN A 569 21.77 1.48 -22.58
N GLN A 570 21.85 0.18 -22.30
CA GLN A 570 22.75 -0.73 -23.02
C GLN A 570 22.45 -0.79 -24.52
N TYR A 571 21.18 -0.85 -24.92
CA TYR A 571 20.80 -0.79 -26.34
C TYR A 571 21.19 0.55 -26.99
N LEU A 572 21.00 1.67 -26.29
CA LEU A 572 21.40 2.98 -26.80
C LEU A 572 22.92 3.08 -26.98
N GLU A 573 23.71 2.55 -26.05
CA GLU A 573 25.16 2.52 -26.17
C GLU A 573 25.62 1.57 -27.29
N GLN A 574 24.94 0.44 -27.49
CA GLN A 574 25.18 -0.43 -28.64
C GLN A 574 24.92 0.30 -29.96
N VAL A 575 23.80 1.01 -30.10
CA VAL A 575 23.51 1.83 -31.29
C VAL A 575 24.60 2.88 -31.49
N ARG A 576 24.98 3.60 -30.43
CA ARG A 576 26.07 4.59 -30.47
C ARG A 576 27.40 3.97 -30.91
N SER A 577 27.68 2.73 -30.49
CA SER A 577 28.91 2.02 -30.85
C SER A 577 28.96 1.60 -32.33
N ILE A 578 27.79 1.30 -32.92
CA ILE A 578 27.63 0.90 -34.33
C ILE A 578 27.70 2.14 -35.24
N VAL A 579 27.07 3.25 -34.84
CA VAL A 579 26.95 4.47 -35.66
C VAL A 579 28.11 5.44 -35.39
N LYS A 580 29.36 4.95 -35.51
CA LYS A 580 30.57 5.78 -35.41
C LYS A 580 30.91 6.47 -36.74
N PRO A 581 31.67 7.58 -36.73
CA PRO A 581 32.20 8.18 -37.96
C PRO A 581 32.93 7.13 -38.81
N GLY A 582 32.48 6.92 -40.05
CA GLY A 582 32.97 5.87 -40.96
C GLY A 582 32.02 4.69 -41.18
N CYS A 583 30.88 4.60 -40.47
CA CYS A 583 29.84 3.63 -40.79
C CYS A 583 29.20 3.89 -42.17
N SER A 584 28.59 2.85 -42.77
CA SER A 584 27.93 2.99 -44.06
C SER A 584 26.70 3.91 -43.97
N GLN A 585 26.41 4.61 -45.07
CA GLN A 585 25.23 5.47 -45.18
C GLN A 585 23.92 4.70 -44.93
N ASP A 586 23.85 3.44 -45.34
CA ASP A 586 22.66 2.61 -45.14
C ASP A 586 22.41 2.28 -43.66
N ILE A 587 23.48 1.99 -42.90
CA ILE A 587 23.39 1.77 -41.45
C ILE A 587 22.93 3.04 -40.74
N LEU A 588 23.50 4.19 -41.11
CA LEU A 588 23.12 5.48 -40.53
C LEU A 588 21.64 5.82 -40.81
N LYS A 589 21.18 5.64 -42.05
CA LYS A 589 19.78 5.86 -42.43
C LYS A 589 18.83 4.92 -41.68
N ALA A 590 19.17 3.64 -41.57
CA ALA A 590 18.37 2.66 -40.83
C ALA A 590 18.28 3.04 -39.35
N ALA A 591 19.40 3.37 -38.70
CA ALA A 591 19.43 3.80 -37.31
C ALA A 591 18.57 5.05 -37.07
N LEU A 592 18.70 6.07 -37.93
CA LEU A 592 17.89 7.29 -37.84
C LEU A 592 16.39 7.00 -37.99
N SER A 593 16.00 6.16 -38.96
CA SER A 593 14.60 5.80 -39.19
C SER A 593 14.00 5.04 -38.01
N CYS A 594 14.71 4.04 -37.47
CA CYS A 594 14.26 3.29 -36.29
C CYS A 594 14.16 4.21 -35.06
N MET A 595 15.16 5.06 -34.80
CA MET A 595 15.14 5.97 -33.66
C MET A 595 14.03 7.01 -33.77
N ALA A 596 13.78 7.56 -34.97
CA ALA A 596 12.66 8.47 -35.20
C ALA A 596 11.30 7.80 -34.89
N SER A 597 11.10 6.56 -35.35
CA SER A 597 9.89 5.79 -35.05
C SER A 597 9.73 5.54 -33.55
N VAL A 598 10.81 5.17 -32.85
CA VAL A 598 10.79 5.00 -31.38
C VAL A 598 10.41 6.31 -30.68
N THR A 599 11.01 7.44 -31.08
CA THR A 599 10.69 8.75 -30.50
C THR A 599 9.23 9.15 -30.75
N GLU A 600 8.70 8.89 -31.94
CA GLU A 600 7.30 9.18 -32.28
C GLU A 600 6.33 8.36 -31.42
N VAL A 601 6.54 7.04 -31.33
CA VAL A 601 5.73 6.14 -30.49
C VAL A 601 5.77 6.58 -29.03
N LEU A 602 6.96 6.85 -28.49
CA LEU A 602 7.10 7.30 -27.10
C LEU A 602 6.45 8.67 -26.86
N SER A 603 6.54 9.59 -27.82
CA SER A 603 5.88 10.90 -27.73
C SER A 603 4.36 10.77 -27.70
N VAL A 604 3.79 9.88 -28.51
CA VAL A 604 2.35 9.56 -28.50
C VAL A 604 1.95 8.92 -27.17
N MET A 605 2.74 7.99 -26.64
CA MET A 605 2.47 7.35 -25.34
C MET A 605 2.59 8.33 -24.16
N ALA A 606 3.49 9.32 -24.26
CA ALA A 606 3.70 10.35 -23.24
C ALA A 606 2.68 11.50 -23.33
N ALA A 607 1.99 11.64 -24.47
CA ALA A 607 1.01 12.70 -24.69
C ALA A 607 -0.23 12.51 -23.79
N PRO A 608 -0.72 13.58 -23.13
CA PRO A 608 -1.84 13.49 -22.22
C PRO A 608 -3.17 13.41 -23.01
N SER A 609 -3.55 12.24 -23.52
CA SER A 609 -4.89 12.07 -24.11
C SER A 609 -5.43 10.62 -24.09
N PHE A 610 -6.71 10.49 -23.68
CA PHE A 610 -7.64 9.39 -23.95
C PHE A 610 -7.30 7.95 -23.47
N LYS A 611 -7.16 7.73 -22.17
CA LYS A 611 -7.59 6.44 -21.58
C LYS A 611 -9.11 6.44 -21.42
N GLY A 612 -9.84 6.22 -22.51
CA GLY A 612 -11.30 6.24 -22.45
C GLY A 612 -12.08 5.83 -23.69
N HIS A 613 -11.46 5.40 -24.79
CA HIS A 613 -12.19 4.83 -25.93
C HIS A 613 -11.58 3.48 -26.31
N ALA A 614 -12.34 2.41 -26.08
CA ALA A 614 -12.13 1.13 -26.75
C ALA A 614 -12.56 1.26 -28.23
N PRO A 615 -11.94 0.52 -29.17
CA PRO A 615 -12.55 0.33 -30.47
C PRO A 615 -13.86 -0.45 -30.31
N ARG A 616 -14.85 -0.07 -31.13
CA ARG A 616 -16.24 -0.54 -31.12
C ARG A 616 -16.41 -2.04 -31.08
#